data_AF-A0A7S0T7A2-F1
#
_entry.id   AF-A0A7S0T7A2-F1
#
_cell.length_a   1.000
_cell.length_b   1.000
_cell.length_c   1.000
_cell.angle_alpha   90.00
_cell.angle_beta   90.00
_cell.angle_gamma   90.00
#
_symmetry.space_group_name_H-M   'P 1'
#
loop_
_entity.id
_entity.type
_entity.pdbx_description
1 polymer ?
#
loop_
_entity_poly.entity_id
_entity_poly.type
_entity_poly.pdbx_seq_one_letter_code
_entity_poly.pdbx_strand_id
1 'polypeptide(L)'
;FLLRYMLLFYGNWQRTKTTKAEAQVLRAEKFGTDARASMRSVRSAQLRVRRWVRQRGGSTFRSLSPESRMIVVVGSAVFSGVIAVLLLSRVFNAPSSAVDQLNHQQQHHNHQQQQQQRHRRQKPEPDTGTSASAVEVPKYVLDSLQNNSGRGYDSSTRSTRRNVLDQIAIGIKSGREVQRKRMEVAWAAWLSRAFDDLSNIVIVSDVSHPPNSPREPTPLESVDVRRVASELLSELRPQQKDDSVERLRAAYMPALDAQARGLFHGGWGGDKDKNLPALAYLYARFPGRRVYLLIDDDTFLFVDNLVHALQHDKALSEFWFQAFQAPLYGGRLFLMVKCMGYAHGNRSNPKFAHGGSGIVVNHAAMEALAPHIPECVRDLPSRCYAGDMQVAVCLAQRANVPQVKKLLPFQGEHLSWALLGPPASS
;
A
#
# COMPACT_ATOMS: atom_id res chain seq x y z
N PHE A 1 -42.86 34.34 -19.09
CA PHE A 1 -42.64 33.21 -20.01
C PHE A 1 -41.13 32.93 -20.23
N LEU A 2 -40.34 33.92 -20.68
CA LEU A 2 -38.88 33.83 -20.88
C LEU A 2 -38.09 33.32 -19.66
N LEU A 3 -38.39 33.84 -18.45
CA LEU A 3 -37.74 33.39 -17.22
C LEU A 3 -38.04 31.91 -16.90
N ARG A 4 -39.27 31.46 -17.19
CA ARG A 4 -39.71 30.07 -16.98
C ARG A 4 -39.04 29.11 -17.97
N TYR A 5 -38.84 29.55 -19.22
CA TYR A 5 -38.09 28.82 -20.24
C TYR A 5 -36.59 28.73 -19.89
N MET A 6 -36.00 29.82 -19.40
CA MET A 6 -34.61 29.85 -18.93
C MET A 6 -34.39 28.93 -17.73
N LEU A 7 -35.30 28.90 -16.76
CA LEU A 7 -35.22 28.01 -15.60
C LEU A 7 -35.39 26.53 -15.97
N LEU A 8 -36.29 26.20 -16.91
CA LEU A 8 -36.44 24.83 -17.41
C LEU A 8 -35.23 24.36 -18.21
N PHE A 9 -34.65 25.25 -19.03
CA PHE A 9 -33.43 24.95 -19.78
C PHE A 9 -32.22 24.79 -18.83
N TYR A 10 -32.13 25.64 -17.81
CA TYR A 10 -31.08 25.58 -16.77
C TYR A 10 -31.19 24.30 -15.94
N GLY A 11 -32.40 23.90 -15.52
CA GLY A 11 -32.65 22.66 -14.77
C GLY A 11 -32.33 21.39 -15.56
N ASN A 12 -32.64 21.36 -16.86
CA ASN A 12 -32.31 20.21 -17.72
C ASN A 12 -30.83 20.16 -18.12
N TRP A 13 -30.18 21.33 -18.26
CA TRP A 13 -28.74 21.42 -18.52
C TRP A 13 -27.89 20.99 -17.32
N GLN A 14 -28.30 21.37 -16.09
CA GLN A 14 -27.67 20.89 -14.85
C GLN A 14 -27.85 19.38 -14.63
N ARG A 15 -28.89 18.73 -15.16
CA ARG A 15 -29.04 17.27 -15.00
C ARG A 15 -28.18 16.45 -15.94
N THR A 16 -27.72 17.02 -17.06
CA THR A 16 -27.11 16.23 -18.14
C THR A 16 -25.63 16.51 -18.38
N LYS A 17 -25.04 17.62 -17.88
CA LYS A 17 -23.65 17.98 -18.23
C LYS A 17 -22.73 18.47 -17.09
N THR A 18 -23.24 18.90 -15.95
CA THR A 18 -22.39 19.35 -14.81
C THR A 18 -21.50 18.23 -14.29
N THR A 19 -22.00 17.00 -14.18
CA THR A 19 -21.20 15.86 -13.67
C THR A 19 -19.98 15.51 -14.53
N LYS A 20 -19.99 15.74 -15.85
CA LYS A 20 -18.83 15.45 -16.71
C LYS A 20 -17.87 16.63 -16.86
N ALA A 21 -18.38 17.86 -16.89
CA ALA A 21 -17.55 19.06 -17.00
C ALA A 21 -16.87 19.39 -15.66
N GLU A 22 -17.59 19.28 -14.54
CA GLU A 22 -17.02 19.44 -13.20
C GLU A 22 -16.02 18.32 -12.89
N ALA A 23 -16.28 17.06 -13.29
CA ALA A 23 -15.29 15.99 -13.15
C ALA A 23 -14.03 16.20 -14.02
N GLN A 24 -14.13 16.89 -15.16
CA GLN A 24 -12.97 17.24 -15.99
C GLN A 24 -12.20 18.45 -15.45
N VAL A 25 -12.87 19.43 -14.87
CA VAL A 25 -12.25 20.59 -14.22
C VAL A 25 -11.60 20.18 -12.89
N LEU A 26 -12.27 19.38 -12.06
CA LEU A 26 -11.70 18.79 -10.83
C LEU A 26 -10.54 17.84 -11.14
N ARG A 27 -10.55 17.14 -12.29
CA ARG A 27 -9.36 16.40 -12.76
C ARG A 27 -8.24 17.35 -13.20
N ALA A 28 -8.54 18.43 -13.93
CA ALA A 28 -7.52 19.39 -14.35
C ALA A 28 -6.87 20.14 -13.18
N GLU A 29 -7.63 20.47 -12.13
CA GLU A 29 -7.13 21.01 -10.86
C GLU A 29 -6.28 19.99 -10.10
N LYS A 30 -6.66 18.71 -10.10
CA LYS A 30 -5.92 17.63 -9.44
C LYS A 30 -4.61 17.23 -10.17
N PHE A 31 -4.45 17.64 -11.43
CA PHE A 31 -3.29 17.27 -12.27
C PHE A 31 -2.45 18.46 -12.75
N GLY A 32 -2.63 19.66 -12.18
CA GLY A 32 -1.72 20.79 -12.40
C GLY A 32 -1.50 21.15 -13.87
N THR A 33 -2.56 21.23 -14.68
CA THR A 33 -2.39 21.62 -16.09
C THR A 33 -2.31 23.14 -16.26
N ASP A 34 -1.29 23.57 -17.00
CA ASP A 34 -0.98 24.92 -17.48
C ASP A 34 -2.23 25.73 -17.88
N ALA A 35 -2.34 26.99 -17.47
CA ALA A 35 -3.46 27.90 -17.78
C ALA A 35 -3.76 27.99 -19.28
N ARG A 36 -2.76 27.76 -20.14
CA ARG A 36 -2.93 27.63 -21.60
C ARG A 36 -3.80 26.44 -22.01
N ALA A 37 -3.73 25.32 -21.30
CA ALA A 37 -4.56 24.14 -21.52
C ALA A 37 -6.02 24.40 -21.15
N SER A 38 -6.28 25.10 -20.05
CA SER A 38 -7.64 25.52 -19.66
C SER A 38 -8.24 26.49 -20.68
N MET A 39 -7.46 27.46 -21.19
CA MET A 39 -7.90 28.34 -22.28
C MET A 39 -8.17 27.57 -23.60
N ARG A 40 -7.37 26.55 -23.94
CA ARG A 40 -7.64 25.67 -25.09
C ARG A 40 -8.91 24.85 -24.90
N SER A 41 -9.20 24.40 -23.67
CA SER A 41 -10.43 23.67 -23.34
C SER A 41 -11.67 24.55 -23.46
N VAL A 42 -11.62 25.79 -22.96
CA VAL A 42 -12.69 26.79 -23.13
C VAL A 42 -12.92 27.10 -24.61
N ARG A 43 -11.85 27.33 -25.39
CA ARG A 43 -11.93 27.56 -26.83
C ARG A 43 -12.49 26.36 -27.60
N SER A 44 -12.13 25.14 -27.19
CA SER A 44 -12.67 23.88 -27.70
C SER A 44 -14.16 23.71 -27.38
N ALA A 45 -14.59 24.08 -26.18
CA ALA A 45 -16.00 24.06 -25.77
C ALA A 45 -16.81 25.09 -26.58
N GLN A 46 -16.30 26.32 -26.74
CA GLN A 46 -16.92 27.36 -27.57
C GLN A 46 -17.06 26.92 -29.04
N LEU A 47 -16.03 26.28 -29.60
CA LEU A 47 -16.07 25.74 -30.96
C LEU A 47 -17.08 24.59 -31.11
N ARG A 48 -17.20 23.72 -30.10
CA ARG A 48 -18.20 22.64 -30.07
C ARG A 48 -19.63 23.17 -29.96
N VAL A 49 -19.86 24.22 -29.16
CA VAL A 49 -21.17 24.90 -29.10
C VAL A 49 -21.50 25.55 -30.44
N ARG A 50 -20.57 26.30 -31.04
CA ARG A 50 -20.76 26.90 -32.38
C ARG A 50 -21.05 25.85 -33.45
N ARG A 51 -20.35 24.71 -33.41
CA ARG A 51 -20.56 23.60 -34.36
C ARG A 51 -21.89 22.89 -34.11
N TRP A 52 -22.31 22.71 -32.86
CA TRP A 52 -23.62 22.15 -32.50
C TRP A 52 -24.77 23.07 -32.93
N VAL A 53 -24.66 24.39 -32.73
CA VAL A 53 -25.64 25.37 -33.21
C VAL A 53 -25.75 25.33 -34.75
N ARG A 54 -24.63 25.22 -35.47
CA ARG A 54 -24.65 25.05 -36.93
C ARG A 54 -25.26 23.73 -37.40
N GLN A 55 -24.97 22.62 -36.72
CA GLN A 55 -25.32 21.28 -37.18
C GLN A 55 -26.74 20.84 -36.77
N ARG A 56 -27.25 21.28 -35.61
CA ARG A 56 -28.57 20.84 -35.10
C ARG A 56 -29.57 21.97 -34.93
N GLY A 57 -29.12 23.23 -34.88
CA GLY A 57 -29.99 24.40 -34.69
C GLY A 57 -30.39 25.11 -35.98
N GLY A 58 -29.95 24.65 -37.16
CA GLY A 58 -30.10 25.39 -38.41
C GLY A 58 -31.56 25.67 -38.81
N SER A 59 -32.49 24.73 -38.58
CA SER A 59 -33.91 24.91 -38.90
C SER A 59 -34.67 25.62 -37.77
N THR A 60 -34.41 25.27 -36.51
CA THR A 60 -35.11 25.82 -35.34
C THR A 60 -34.65 27.23 -34.95
N PHE A 61 -33.41 27.60 -35.25
CA PHE A 61 -32.92 28.97 -35.04
C PHE A 61 -33.41 29.91 -36.15
N ARG A 62 -33.61 29.39 -37.38
CA ARG A 62 -34.20 30.13 -38.50
C ARG A 62 -35.72 30.33 -38.38
N SER A 63 -36.41 29.59 -37.52
CA SER A 63 -37.83 29.81 -37.24
C SER A 63 -38.08 30.82 -36.11
N LEU A 64 -37.04 31.25 -35.38
CA LEU A 64 -37.17 32.29 -34.36
C LEU A 64 -37.34 33.67 -35.01
N SER A 65 -38.14 34.53 -34.38
CA SER A 65 -38.24 35.95 -34.74
C SER A 65 -36.86 36.63 -34.63
N PRO A 66 -36.59 37.71 -35.40
CA PRO A 66 -35.32 38.45 -35.32
C PRO A 66 -34.95 38.85 -33.89
N GLU A 67 -35.93 39.30 -33.10
CA GLU A 67 -35.76 39.67 -31.68
C GLU A 67 -35.33 38.48 -30.82
N SER A 68 -35.95 37.31 -31.01
CA SER A 68 -35.63 36.10 -30.28
C SER A 68 -34.22 35.58 -30.60
N ARG A 69 -33.75 35.75 -31.85
CA ARG A 69 -32.37 35.41 -32.23
C ARG A 69 -31.37 36.34 -31.57
N MET A 70 -31.68 37.63 -31.51
CA MET A 70 -30.83 38.62 -30.84
C MET A 70 -30.71 38.30 -29.34
N ILE A 71 -31.81 37.95 -28.67
CA ILE A 71 -31.82 37.56 -27.25
C ILE A 71 -30.93 36.33 -27.00
N VAL A 72 -31.00 35.31 -27.85
CA VAL A 72 -30.17 34.09 -27.70
C VAL A 72 -28.68 34.41 -27.91
N VAL A 73 -28.34 35.23 -28.91
CA VAL A 73 -26.95 35.61 -29.19
C VAL A 73 -26.38 36.44 -28.04
N VAL A 74 -27.08 37.50 -27.63
CA VAL A 74 -26.65 38.38 -26.54
C VAL A 74 -26.58 37.61 -25.21
N GLY A 75 -27.62 36.82 -24.89
CA GLY A 75 -27.64 36.00 -23.67
C GLY A 75 -26.49 35.00 -23.60
N SER A 76 -26.13 34.36 -24.72
CA SER A 76 -25.00 33.44 -24.77
C SER A 76 -23.63 34.13 -24.59
N ALA A 77 -23.49 35.36 -25.09
CA ALA A 77 -22.28 36.16 -24.94
C ALA A 77 -22.11 36.64 -23.49
N VAL A 78 -23.18 37.15 -22.88
CA VAL A 78 -23.18 37.58 -21.47
C VAL A 78 -22.89 36.40 -20.55
N PHE A 79 -23.54 35.25 -20.75
CA PHE A 79 -23.31 34.06 -19.94
C PHE A 79 -21.85 33.56 -20.04
N SER A 80 -21.28 33.59 -21.25
CA SER A 80 -19.87 33.23 -21.45
C SER A 80 -18.92 34.21 -20.76
N GLY A 81 -19.25 35.51 -20.77
CA GLY A 81 -18.50 36.55 -20.05
C GLY A 81 -18.53 36.34 -18.54
N VAL A 82 -19.70 36.06 -17.96
CA VAL A 82 -19.86 35.81 -16.52
C VAL A 82 -19.07 34.58 -16.07
N ILE A 83 -19.12 33.47 -16.82
CA ILE A 83 -18.33 32.29 -16.50
C ILE A 83 -16.83 32.60 -16.58
N ALA A 84 -16.38 33.35 -17.57
CA ALA A 84 -14.97 33.73 -17.70
C ALA A 84 -14.51 34.58 -16.51
N VAL A 85 -15.31 35.57 -16.09
CA VAL A 85 -15.01 36.41 -14.91
C VAL A 85 -14.99 35.58 -13.63
N LEU A 86 -15.94 34.66 -13.43
CA LEU A 86 -15.96 33.78 -12.25
C LEU A 86 -14.75 32.85 -12.20
N LEU A 87 -14.35 32.27 -13.34
CA LEU A 87 -13.16 31.42 -13.41
C LEU A 87 -11.88 32.23 -13.16
N LEU A 88 -11.77 33.43 -13.73
CA LEU A 88 -10.61 34.31 -13.49
C LEU A 88 -10.56 34.76 -12.02
N SER A 89 -11.69 35.11 -11.41
CA SER A 89 -11.74 35.51 -10.00
C SER A 89 -11.26 34.40 -9.05
N ARG A 90 -11.52 33.13 -9.37
CA ARG A 90 -11.00 31.98 -8.59
C ARG A 90 -9.51 31.77 -8.77
N VAL A 91 -8.98 32.03 -9.96
CA VAL A 91 -7.54 31.93 -10.22
C VAL A 91 -6.78 33.08 -9.53
N PHE A 92 -7.31 34.30 -9.54
CA PHE A 92 -6.67 35.46 -8.93
C PHE A 92 -6.83 35.53 -7.40
N ASN A 93 -7.88 34.93 -6.83
CA ASN A 93 -8.09 34.88 -5.37
C ASN A 93 -7.58 33.58 -4.71
N ALA A 94 -6.84 32.73 -5.44
CA ALA A 94 -6.21 31.57 -4.83
C ALA A 94 -5.17 32.04 -3.80
N PRO A 95 -5.24 31.61 -2.53
CA PRO A 95 -4.28 32.01 -1.50
C PRO A 95 -2.86 31.62 -1.92
N SER A 96 -1.88 32.50 -1.69
CA SER A 96 -0.47 32.30 -2.06
C SER A 96 0.09 30.94 -1.59
N SER A 97 -0.39 30.44 -0.45
CA SER A 97 -0.04 29.13 0.09
C SER A 97 -0.41 27.94 -0.81
N ALA A 98 -1.46 28.05 -1.64
CA ALA A 98 -1.85 27.00 -2.57
C ALA A 98 -0.90 26.95 -3.79
N VAL A 99 -0.41 28.10 -4.24
CA VAL A 99 0.58 28.20 -5.33
C VAL A 99 1.93 27.66 -4.87
N ASP A 100 2.34 27.95 -3.63
CA ASP A 100 3.57 27.42 -3.04
C ASP A 100 3.52 25.90 -2.85
N GLN A 101 2.37 25.35 -2.43
CA GLN A 101 2.18 23.89 -2.33
C GLN A 101 2.25 23.20 -3.70
N LEU A 102 1.68 23.79 -4.74
CA LEU A 102 1.76 23.28 -6.11
C LEU A 102 3.19 23.32 -6.66
N ASN A 103 3.92 24.42 -6.43
CA ASN A 103 5.33 24.55 -6.81
C ASN A 103 6.20 23.50 -6.10
N HIS A 104 5.94 23.27 -4.81
CA HIS A 104 6.68 22.29 -4.02
C HIS A 104 6.38 20.83 -4.45
N GLN A 105 5.13 20.52 -4.84
CA GLN A 105 4.77 19.23 -5.42
C GLN A 105 5.42 19.02 -6.79
N GLN A 106 5.43 20.04 -7.65
CA GLN A 106 6.06 19.99 -8.97
C GLN A 106 7.58 19.78 -8.85
N GLN A 107 8.24 20.46 -7.90
CA GLN A 107 9.67 20.27 -7.64
C GLN A 107 10.00 18.85 -7.17
N HIS A 108 9.18 18.27 -6.27
CA HIS A 108 9.35 16.88 -5.84
C HIS A 108 9.17 15.88 -6.99
N HIS A 109 8.16 16.10 -7.85
CA HIS A 109 7.93 15.25 -9.01
C HIS A 109 9.10 15.31 -9.99
N ASN A 110 9.61 16.50 -10.27
CA ASN A 110 10.78 16.70 -11.12
C ASN A 110 12.02 16.02 -10.53
N HIS A 111 12.24 16.12 -9.21
CA HIS A 111 13.38 15.48 -8.55
C HIS A 111 13.30 13.95 -8.61
N GLN A 112 12.12 13.35 -8.40
CA GLN A 112 11.92 11.91 -8.56
C GLN A 112 12.15 11.44 -10.00
N GLN A 113 11.64 12.17 -10.99
CA GLN A 113 11.91 11.86 -12.39
C GLN A 113 13.41 11.96 -12.72
N GLN A 114 14.10 12.96 -12.16
CA GLN A 114 15.55 13.12 -12.35
C GLN A 114 16.34 11.96 -11.71
N GLN A 115 15.96 11.50 -10.52
CA GLN A 115 16.56 10.34 -9.87
C GLN A 115 16.32 9.05 -10.68
N GLN A 116 15.11 8.84 -11.19
CA GLN A 116 14.81 7.70 -12.07
C GLN A 116 15.59 7.74 -13.38
N GLN A 117 15.75 8.92 -13.98
CA GLN A 117 16.57 9.10 -15.18
C GLN A 117 18.06 8.89 -14.89
N ARG A 118 18.57 9.33 -13.74
CA ARG A 118 19.95 9.06 -13.29
C ARG A 118 20.18 7.56 -13.09
N HIS A 119 19.26 6.85 -12.45
CA HIS A 119 19.33 5.39 -12.34
C HIS A 119 19.25 4.67 -13.68
N ARG A 120 18.45 5.16 -14.63
CA ARG A 120 18.42 4.61 -16.00
C ARG A 120 19.70 4.88 -16.77
N ARG A 121 20.34 6.04 -16.60
CA ARG A 121 21.60 6.40 -17.26
C ARG A 121 22.84 5.76 -16.63
N GLN A 122 22.77 5.44 -15.34
CA GLN A 122 23.83 4.73 -14.62
C GLN A 122 23.70 3.20 -14.73
N LYS A 123 22.65 2.69 -15.38
CA LYS A 123 22.59 1.29 -15.76
C LYS A 123 23.58 1.12 -16.93
N PRO A 124 24.75 0.50 -16.72
CA PRO A 124 25.67 0.27 -17.82
C PRO A 124 24.93 -0.59 -18.85
N GLU A 125 25.15 -0.33 -20.14
CA GLU A 125 24.84 -1.34 -21.15
C GLU A 125 25.51 -2.65 -20.74
N PRO A 126 24.83 -3.80 -20.92
CA PRO A 126 25.42 -5.09 -20.58
C PRO A 126 26.66 -5.29 -21.45
N ASP A 127 27.82 -5.04 -20.86
CA ASP A 127 29.11 -5.25 -21.47
C ASP A 127 29.26 -6.76 -21.67
N THR A 128 29.11 -7.21 -22.92
CA THR A 128 29.08 -8.63 -23.31
C THR A 128 30.44 -9.32 -23.20
N GLY A 129 31.37 -8.82 -22.37
CA GLY A 129 32.77 -9.22 -22.42
C GLY A 129 33.55 -9.24 -21.11
N THR A 130 32.99 -8.83 -19.97
CA THR A 130 33.70 -8.88 -18.69
C THR A 130 33.07 -9.90 -17.76
N SER A 131 33.82 -10.98 -17.53
CA SER A 131 33.55 -11.95 -16.46
C SER A 131 33.36 -11.18 -15.15
N ALA A 132 32.18 -11.31 -14.55
CA ALA A 132 31.90 -10.75 -13.24
C ALA A 132 32.99 -11.25 -12.28
N SER A 133 33.89 -10.34 -11.87
CA SER A 133 34.85 -10.63 -10.81
C SER A 133 34.03 -11.06 -9.61
N ALA A 134 34.14 -12.34 -9.26
CA ALA A 134 33.51 -12.90 -8.08
C ALA A 134 33.87 -11.99 -6.90
N VAL A 135 32.86 -11.50 -6.19
CA VAL A 135 33.07 -10.84 -4.90
C VAL A 135 33.78 -11.88 -4.03
N GLU A 136 35.07 -11.69 -3.77
CA GLU A 136 35.83 -12.55 -2.88
C GLU A 136 35.21 -12.45 -1.49
N VAL A 137 34.45 -13.49 -1.12
CA VAL A 137 33.96 -13.65 0.24
C VAL A 137 35.21 -13.85 1.11
N PRO A 138 35.45 -13.00 2.14
CA PRO A 138 36.63 -13.11 2.96
C PRO A 138 36.79 -14.53 3.52
N LYS A 139 38.00 -15.08 3.43
CA LYS A 139 38.31 -16.47 3.81
C LYS A 139 37.79 -16.84 5.22
N TYR A 140 37.83 -15.92 6.19
CA TYR A 140 37.33 -16.18 7.54
C TYR A 140 35.82 -16.44 7.61
N VAL A 141 35.01 -15.88 6.69
CA VAL A 141 33.57 -16.16 6.60
C VAL A 141 33.35 -17.57 6.05
N LEU A 142 34.11 -17.96 5.03
CA LEU A 142 34.07 -19.31 4.46
C LEU A 142 34.56 -20.36 5.49
N ASP A 143 35.65 -20.06 6.18
CA ASP A 143 36.22 -20.93 7.23
C ASP A 143 35.24 -21.06 8.43
N SER A 144 34.53 -20.00 8.81
CA SER A 144 33.50 -20.07 9.87
C SER A 144 32.27 -20.87 9.42
N LEU A 145 31.85 -20.76 8.16
CA LEU A 145 30.75 -21.56 7.61
C LEU A 145 31.13 -23.04 7.49
N GLN A 146 32.35 -23.34 7.06
CA GLN A 146 32.86 -24.72 6.93
C GLN A 146 33.12 -25.36 8.30
N ASN A 147 33.74 -24.64 9.25
CA ASN A 147 33.99 -25.18 10.59
C ASN A 147 32.71 -25.39 11.41
N ASN A 148 31.66 -24.59 11.18
CA ASN A 148 30.35 -24.80 11.81
C ASN A 148 29.54 -25.90 11.14
N SER A 149 29.80 -26.23 9.87
CA SER A 149 29.08 -27.32 9.18
C SER A 149 29.48 -28.74 9.64
N GLY A 150 30.63 -28.88 10.31
CA GLY A 150 31.14 -30.17 10.82
C GLY A 150 30.91 -30.42 12.32
N ARG A 151 30.69 -29.37 13.13
CA ARG A 151 30.25 -29.53 14.52
C ARG A 151 28.76 -29.81 14.49
N GLY A 152 28.40 -31.09 14.46
CA GLY A 152 27.02 -31.54 14.49
C GLY A 152 26.25 -30.74 15.55
N TYR A 153 25.23 -30.00 15.11
CA TYR A 153 24.28 -29.37 16.02
C TYR A 153 23.76 -30.50 16.91
N ASP A 154 24.17 -30.49 18.18
CA ASP A 154 23.68 -31.48 19.13
C ASP A 154 22.14 -31.47 19.08
N SER A 155 21.55 -32.67 19.13
CA SER A 155 20.13 -32.93 19.27
C SER A 155 19.45 -31.98 20.27
N SER A 156 20.14 -31.64 21.38
CA SER A 156 19.69 -30.67 22.38
C SER A 156 19.54 -29.25 21.82
N THR A 157 20.54 -28.75 21.09
CA THR A 157 20.51 -27.43 20.46
C THR A 157 19.42 -27.36 19.39
N ARG A 158 19.26 -28.42 18.58
CA ARG A 158 18.21 -28.48 17.56
C ARG A 158 16.80 -28.50 18.18
N SER A 159 16.61 -29.26 19.26
CA SER A 159 15.35 -29.28 20.02
C SER A 159 15.03 -27.90 20.60
N THR A 160 16.02 -27.26 21.23
CA THR A 160 15.86 -25.92 21.83
C THR A 160 15.54 -24.85 20.78
N ARG A 161 16.23 -24.90 19.64
CA ARG A 161 15.95 -24.07 18.47
C ARG A 161 14.51 -24.25 17.99
N ARG A 162 14.10 -25.49 17.74
CA ARG A 162 12.74 -25.82 17.30
C ARG A 162 11.67 -25.33 18.29
N ASN A 163 11.88 -25.53 19.59
CA ASN A 163 10.95 -25.09 20.63
C ASN A 163 10.70 -23.57 20.61
N VAL A 164 11.71 -22.78 20.23
CA VAL A 164 11.58 -21.33 20.09
C VAL A 164 10.91 -20.96 18.78
N LEU A 165 11.34 -21.59 17.67
CA LEU A 165 10.76 -21.35 16.35
C LEU A 165 9.27 -21.77 16.27
N ASP A 166 8.86 -22.78 17.03
CA ASP A 166 7.46 -23.18 17.18
C ASP A 166 6.61 -22.12 17.90
N GLN A 167 7.21 -21.13 18.57
CA GLN A 167 6.48 -20.02 19.18
C GLN A 167 6.27 -18.84 18.23
N ILE A 168 6.78 -18.93 16.99
CA ILE A 168 6.79 -17.86 16.01
C ILE A 168 5.98 -18.28 14.79
N ALA A 169 5.04 -17.46 14.35
CA ALA A 169 4.42 -17.54 13.03
C ALA A 169 5.04 -16.50 12.10
N ILE A 170 5.39 -16.90 10.88
CA ILE A 170 6.03 -16.04 9.89
C ILE A 170 5.17 -15.94 8.64
N GLY A 171 4.82 -14.71 8.26
CA GLY A 171 4.27 -14.40 6.94
C GLY A 171 5.32 -13.74 6.07
N ILE A 172 5.57 -14.30 4.89
CA ILE A 172 6.39 -13.66 3.86
C ILE A 172 5.46 -12.96 2.88
N LYS A 173 5.39 -11.64 2.92
CA LYS A 173 4.62 -10.82 1.99
C LYS A 173 5.33 -10.77 0.65
N SER A 174 4.60 -11.12 -0.40
CA SER A 174 5.10 -11.12 -1.76
C SER A 174 4.09 -10.54 -2.77
N GLY A 175 4.57 -10.16 -3.95
CA GLY A 175 3.73 -9.75 -5.07
C GLY A 175 3.73 -10.81 -6.18
N ARG A 176 2.59 -10.99 -6.86
CA ARG A 176 2.45 -11.96 -7.97
C ARG A 176 3.61 -11.94 -8.97
N GLU A 177 4.07 -10.74 -9.33
CA GLU A 177 5.10 -10.53 -10.36
C GLU A 177 6.52 -10.94 -9.92
N VAL A 178 6.78 -10.94 -8.61
CA VAL A 178 8.13 -11.13 -8.06
C VAL A 178 8.26 -12.38 -7.19
N GLN A 179 7.14 -12.95 -6.75
CA GLN A 179 7.09 -14.06 -5.80
C GLN A 179 8.00 -15.20 -6.18
N ARG A 180 7.88 -15.73 -7.41
CA ARG A 180 8.70 -16.87 -7.83
C ARG A 180 10.20 -16.56 -7.72
N LYS A 181 10.64 -15.50 -8.39
CA LYS A 181 12.06 -15.15 -8.46
C LYS A 181 12.63 -14.83 -7.07
N ARG A 182 11.89 -14.10 -6.23
CA ARG A 182 12.36 -13.73 -4.89
C ARG A 182 12.33 -14.91 -3.93
N MET A 183 11.34 -15.79 -4.03
CA MET A 183 11.28 -17.00 -3.21
C MET A 183 12.35 -18.02 -3.58
N GLU A 184 12.70 -18.17 -4.87
CA GLU A 184 13.84 -19.00 -5.28
C GLU A 184 15.14 -18.51 -4.62
N VAL A 185 15.37 -17.19 -4.59
CA VAL A 185 16.53 -16.59 -3.91
C VAL A 185 16.46 -16.77 -2.39
N ALA A 186 15.31 -16.50 -1.77
CA ALA A 186 15.13 -16.67 -0.32
C ALA A 186 15.33 -18.14 0.09
N TRP A 187 14.81 -19.08 -0.69
CA TRP A 187 14.97 -20.53 -0.51
C TRP A 187 16.44 -20.95 -0.54
N ALA A 188 17.18 -20.52 -1.57
CA ALA A 188 18.60 -20.80 -1.68
C ALA A 188 19.44 -20.15 -0.57
N ALA A 189 19.00 -19.02 -0.02
CA ALA A 189 19.78 -18.22 0.92
C ALA A 189 19.56 -18.60 2.39
N TRP A 190 18.32 -18.50 2.89
CA TRP A 190 18.03 -18.67 4.33
C TRP A 190 16.82 -19.56 4.62
N LEU A 191 15.84 -19.57 3.72
CA LEU A 191 14.53 -20.13 3.98
C LEU A 191 14.55 -21.67 4.00
N SER A 192 15.35 -22.33 3.16
CA SER A 192 15.51 -23.80 3.21
C SER A 192 16.04 -24.29 4.57
N ARG A 193 17.04 -23.60 5.12
CA ARG A 193 17.61 -23.92 6.45
C ARG A 193 16.62 -23.65 7.58
N ALA A 194 15.79 -22.62 7.42
CA ALA A 194 14.75 -22.27 8.38
C ALA A 194 13.61 -23.31 8.37
N PHE A 195 13.26 -23.80 7.18
CA PHE A 195 12.11 -24.67 6.93
C PHE A 195 12.20 -26.01 7.67
N ASP A 196 13.39 -26.57 7.84
CA ASP A 196 13.60 -27.82 8.60
C ASP A 196 13.18 -27.73 10.08
N ASP A 197 13.10 -26.51 10.62
CA ASP A 197 12.74 -26.26 12.01
C ASP A 197 11.52 -25.32 12.18
N LEU A 198 10.98 -24.76 11.09
CA LEU A 198 9.82 -23.86 11.09
C LEU A 198 8.65 -24.45 10.32
N SER A 199 7.65 -24.93 11.06
CA SER A 199 6.38 -25.39 10.49
C SER A 199 5.34 -24.27 10.32
N ASN A 200 5.58 -23.09 10.89
CA ASN A 200 4.61 -21.99 11.01
C ASN A 200 4.90 -20.84 10.05
N ILE A 201 5.20 -21.16 8.80
CA ILE A 201 5.60 -20.18 7.79
C ILE A 201 4.70 -20.26 6.56
N VAL A 202 4.24 -19.10 6.09
CA VAL A 202 3.35 -18.98 4.93
C VAL A 202 3.78 -17.84 4.03
N ILE A 203 3.59 -18.00 2.73
CA ILE A 203 3.73 -16.92 1.76
C ILE A 203 2.37 -16.25 1.62
N VAL A 204 2.32 -14.93 1.81
CA VAL A 204 1.11 -14.14 1.64
C VAL A 204 1.26 -13.28 0.39
N SER A 205 0.48 -13.57 -0.63
CA SER A 205 0.65 -13.00 -1.97
C SER A 205 -0.67 -12.60 -2.61
N ASP A 206 -0.61 -11.94 -3.76
CA ASP A 206 -1.80 -11.67 -4.59
C ASP A 206 -2.32 -12.94 -5.29
N VAL A 207 -1.59 -14.04 -5.24
CA VAL A 207 -1.97 -15.31 -5.87
C VAL A 207 -1.63 -16.47 -4.95
N SER A 208 -2.51 -17.46 -4.87
CA SER A 208 -2.18 -18.68 -4.13
C SER A 208 -1.03 -19.43 -4.79
N HIS A 209 -0.94 -19.43 -6.12
CA HIS A 209 0.14 -20.09 -6.86
C HIS A 209 0.55 -19.21 -8.06
N PRO A 210 1.86 -18.99 -8.32
CA PRO A 210 2.29 -18.25 -9.49
C PRO A 210 1.91 -19.02 -10.77
N PRO A 211 1.28 -18.36 -11.77
CA PRO A 211 0.95 -19.00 -13.03
C PRO A 211 2.24 -19.45 -13.75
N ASN A 212 2.24 -20.65 -14.31
CA ASN A 212 3.34 -21.24 -15.09
C ASN A 212 4.57 -21.72 -14.28
N SER A 213 4.43 -22.06 -13.00
CA SER A 213 5.47 -22.84 -12.34
C SER A 213 5.41 -24.30 -12.82
N PRO A 214 6.47 -24.86 -13.45
CA PRO A 214 6.62 -26.30 -13.48
C PRO A 214 6.54 -26.81 -12.03
N ARG A 215 5.91 -27.98 -11.85
CA ARG A 215 5.44 -28.59 -10.60
C ARG A 215 6.56 -28.99 -9.62
N GLU A 216 7.55 -28.15 -9.37
CA GLU A 216 8.25 -28.20 -8.09
C GLU A 216 7.72 -27.07 -7.22
N PRO A 217 6.58 -27.29 -6.53
CA PRO A 217 6.11 -26.33 -5.55
C PRO A 217 7.21 -26.16 -4.52
N THR A 218 7.55 -24.90 -4.20
CA THR A 218 8.13 -24.64 -2.88
C THR A 218 7.21 -25.31 -1.86
N PRO A 219 7.73 -26.04 -0.86
CA PRO A 219 6.88 -26.76 0.10
C PRO A 219 6.06 -25.80 0.98
N LEU A 220 6.28 -24.50 0.85
CA LEU A 220 5.56 -23.44 1.54
C LEU A 220 4.16 -23.24 0.97
N GLU A 221 3.19 -23.21 1.88
CA GLU A 221 1.83 -22.75 1.58
C GLU A 221 1.87 -21.29 1.11
N SER A 222 1.18 -21.00 0.01
CA SER A 222 1.01 -19.64 -0.51
C SER A 222 -0.48 -19.29 -0.60
N VAL A 223 -0.82 -18.12 -0.06
CA VAL A 223 -2.20 -17.69 0.19
C VAL A 223 -2.50 -16.43 -0.61
N ASP A 224 -3.63 -16.42 -1.33
CA ASP A 224 -4.17 -15.21 -1.94
C ASP A 224 -4.77 -14.29 -0.86
N VAL A 225 -4.01 -13.26 -0.49
CA VAL A 225 -4.36 -12.25 0.51
C VAL A 225 -5.62 -11.46 0.17
N ARG A 226 -5.97 -11.40 -1.12
CA ARG A 226 -7.17 -10.70 -1.59
C ARG A 226 -8.42 -11.48 -1.24
N ARG A 227 -8.34 -12.81 -1.29
CA ARG A 227 -9.39 -13.70 -0.80
C ARG A 227 -9.60 -13.48 0.69
N VAL A 228 -8.52 -13.46 1.48
CA VAL A 228 -8.57 -13.19 2.93
C VAL A 228 -9.22 -11.82 3.21
N ALA A 229 -8.81 -10.77 2.50
CA ALA A 229 -9.40 -9.45 2.66
C ALA A 229 -10.91 -9.43 2.33
N SER A 230 -11.33 -10.15 1.28
CA SER A 230 -12.74 -10.28 0.90
C SER A 230 -13.56 -11.00 1.98
N GLU A 231 -12.99 -12.07 2.56
CA GLU A 231 -13.60 -12.83 3.66
C GLU A 231 -13.78 -11.93 4.89
N LEU A 232 -12.74 -11.21 5.31
CA LEU A 232 -12.82 -10.24 6.43
C LEU A 232 -13.91 -9.18 6.20
N LEU A 233 -13.98 -8.61 4.99
CA LEU A 233 -15.00 -7.61 4.66
C LEU A 233 -16.42 -8.20 4.62
N SER A 234 -16.56 -9.51 4.42
CA SER A 234 -17.85 -10.19 4.46
C SER A 234 -18.38 -10.35 5.89
N GLU A 235 -17.49 -10.43 6.90
CA GLU A 235 -17.86 -10.52 8.32
C GLU A 235 -18.46 -9.22 8.87
N LEU A 236 -18.06 -8.07 8.35
CA LEU A 236 -18.63 -6.77 8.72
C LEU A 236 -20.06 -6.55 8.23
N ARG A 237 -20.58 -7.46 7.40
CA ARG A 237 -21.95 -7.34 6.92
C ARG A 237 -22.89 -7.68 8.07
N PRO A 238 -23.85 -6.80 8.41
CA PRO A 238 -24.90 -7.16 9.35
C PRO A 238 -25.51 -8.49 8.90
N GLN A 239 -25.61 -9.46 9.81
CA GLN A 239 -26.39 -10.69 9.58
C GLN A 239 -27.88 -10.34 9.53
N GLN A 240 -28.30 -9.45 8.63
CA GLN A 240 -29.70 -9.20 8.37
C GLN A 240 -30.20 -10.28 7.43
N LYS A 241 -30.93 -11.22 8.03
CA LYS A 241 -31.64 -12.35 7.43
C LYS A 241 -32.88 -11.91 6.64
N ASP A 242 -32.75 -10.83 5.87
CA ASP A 242 -33.88 -10.20 5.16
C ASP A 242 -33.71 -10.40 3.65
N ASP A 243 -34.69 -11.03 2.98
CA ASP A 243 -34.69 -11.34 1.55
C ASP A 243 -34.55 -10.09 0.65
N SER A 244 -34.77 -8.90 1.20
CA SER A 244 -34.47 -7.61 0.55
C SER A 244 -32.96 -7.35 0.42
N VAL A 245 -32.16 -7.86 1.38
CA VAL A 245 -30.69 -7.79 1.37
C VAL A 245 -30.12 -8.67 0.28
N GLU A 246 -30.72 -9.83 -0.04
CA GLU A 246 -30.22 -10.71 -1.10
C GLU A 246 -30.46 -10.11 -2.50
N ARG A 247 -31.56 -9.38 -2.69
CA ARG A 247 -31.80 -8.58 -3.91
C ARG A 247 -30.87 -7.37 -4.03
N LEU A 248 -30.62 -6.66 -2.93
CA LEU A 248 -29.61 -5.60 -2.89
C LEU A 248 -28.20 -6.17 -3.10
N ARG A 249 -27.91 -7.36 -2.59
CA ARG A 249 -26.66 -8.10 -2.77
C ARG A 249 -26.46 -8.45 -4.25
N ALA A 250 -27.45 -8.98 -4.94
CA ALA A 250 -27.35 -9.23 -6.39
C ALA A 250 -27.06 -7.94 -7.19
N ALA A 251 -27.59 -6.79 -6.73
CA ALA A 251 -27.37 -5.49 -7.37
C ALA A 251 -26.03 -4.82 -7.00
N TYR A 252 -25.53 -5.00 -5.77
CA TYR A 252 -24.34 -4.33 -5.23
C TYR A 252 -23.07 -5.19 -5.21
N MET A 253 -23.18 -6.52 -5.24
CA MET A 253 -22.02 -7.42 -5.27
C MET A 253 -21.08 -7.17 -6.46
N PRO A 254 -21.57 -6.85 -7.68
CA PRO A 254 -20.67 -6.47 -8.76
C PRO A 254 -19.85 -5.21 -8.43
N ALA A 255 -20.39 -4.26 -7.65
CA ALA A 255 -19.71 -3.04 -7.23
C ALA A 255 -18.71 -3.30 -6.10
N LEU A 256 -19.03 -4.20 -5.17
CA LEU A 256 -18.14 -4.60 -4.07
C LEU A 256 -17.01 -5.52 -4.57
N ASP A 257 -17.29 -6.44 -5.49
CA ASP A 257 -16.27 -7.19 -6.23
C ASP A 257 -15.46 -6.27 -7.14
N ALA A 258 -16.06 -5.24 -7.74
CA ALA A 258 -15.30 -4.22 -8.46
C ALA A 258 -14.45 -3.36 -7.52
N GLN A 259 -14.90 -3.12 -6.29
CA GLN A 259 -14.13 -2.43 -5.26
C GLN A 259 -13.00 -3.32 -4.74
N ALA A 260 -13.23 -4.60 -4.46
CA ALA A 260 -12.19 -5.57 -4.12
C ALA A 260 -11.19 -5.73 -5.27
N ARG A 261 -11.65 -5.87 -6.52
CA ARG A 261 -10.78 -5.88 -7.71
C ARG A 261 -10.07 -4.53 -7.94
N GLY A 262 -10.66 -3.42 -7.48
CA GLY A 262 -10.10 -2.08 -7.55
C GLY A 262 -9.17 -1.71 -6.40
N LEU A 263 -9.28 -2.38 -5.24
CA LEU A 263 -8.41 -2.23 -4.09
C LEU A 263 -7.02 -2.80 -4.42
N PHE A 264 -6.99 -3.94 -5.11
CA PHE A 264 -5.73 -4.58 -5.49
C PHE A 264 -5.28 -4.17 -6.89
N HIS A 265 -4.70 -2.97 -6.99
CA HIS A 265 -3.89 -2.62 -8.15
C HIS A 265 -2.67 -3.55 -8.24
N GLY A 266 -2.29 -3.98 -9.44
CA GLY A 266 -1.05 -4.72 -9.64
C GLY A 266 0.17 -3.92 -9.18
N GLY A 267 1.24 -4.62 -8.81
CA GLY A 267 2.49 -4.01 -8.35
C GLY A 267 2.36 -3.32 -7.00
N TRP A 268 3.09 -2.21 -6.82
CA TRP A 268 3.23 -1.53 -5.52
C TRP A 268 1.89 -0.93 -5.00
N GLY A 269 0.95 -0.60 -5.89
CA GLY A 269 -0.32 0.01 -5.51
C GLY A 269 -1.22 -0.87 -4.65
N GLY A 270 -1.20 -2.20 -4.88
CA GLY A 270 -1.94 -3.18 -4.08
C GLY A 270 -1.14 -3.72 -2.89
N ASP A 271 0.16 -3.43 -2.81
CA ASP A 271 1.01 -3.94 -1.73
C ASP A 271 0.58 -3.39 -0.36
N LYS A 272 0.10 -2.15 -0.33
CA LYS A 272 -0.41 -1.50 0.89
C LYS A 272 -1.61 -2.21 1.52
N ASP A 273 -2.34 -3.02 0.76
CA ASP A 273 -3.58 -3.65 1.22
C ASP A 273 -3.35 -5.10 1.72
N LYS A 274 -2.09 -5.53 1.81
CA LYS A 274 -1.73 -6.92 2.18
C LYS A 274 -1.43 -7.11 3.67
N ASN A 275 -0.86 -6.11 4.35
CA ASN A 275 -0.30 -6.31 5.68
C ASN A 275 -1.37 -6.71 6.73
N LEU A 276 -2.50 -6.00 6.76
CA LEU A 276 -3.57 -6.28 7.72
C LEU A 276 -4.24 -7.66 7.47
N PRO A 277 -4.66 -8.01 6.24
CA PRO A 277 -5.17 -9.36 5.97
C PRO A 277 -4.12 -10.46 6.19
N ALA A 278 -2.83 -10.19 5.91
CA ALA A 278 -1.75 -11.13 6.19
C ALA A 278 -1.65 -11.46 7.68
N LEU A 279 -1.69 -10.44 8.54
CA LEU A 279 -1.67 -10.62 10.00
C LEU A 279 -2.91 -11.36 10.50
N ALA A 280 -4.10 -11.03 9.99
CA ALA A 280 -5.32 -11.77 10.32
C ALA A 280 -5.20 -13.25 9.94
N TYR A 281 -4.69 -13.54 8.73
CA TYR A 281 -4.49 -14.91 8.28
C TYR A 281 -3.48 -15.66 9.16
N LEU A 282 -2.33 -15.06 9.47
CA LEU A 282 -1.33 -15.68 10.36
C LEU A 282 -1.92 -16.03 11.73
N TYR A 283 -2.70 -15.11 12.31
CA TYR A 283 -3.33 -15.31 13.62
C TYR A 283 -4.36 -16.43 13.61
N ALA A 284 -5.21 -16.47 12.58
CA ALA A 284 -6.21 -17.52 12.42
C ALA A 284 -5.58 -18.88 12.11
N ARG A 285 -4.54 -18.91 11.27
CA ARG A 285 -3.87 -20.15 10.81
C ARG A 285 -2.97 -20.77 11.87
N PHE A 286 -2.32 -19.94 12.66
CA PHE A 286 -1.40 -20.32 13.73
C PHE A 286 -1.84 -19.66 15.05
N PRO A 287 -2.96 -20.10 15.63
CA PRO A 287 -3.44 -19.53 16.89
C PRO A 287 -2.47 -19.86 18.03
N GLY A 288 -2.38 -18.97 19.02
CA GLY A 288 -1.59 -19.19 20.24
C GLY A 288 -0.07 -19.05 20.07
N ARG A 289 0.43 -18.65 18.90
CA ARG A 289 1.86 -18.33 18.73
C ARG A 289 2.19 -17.07 19.52
N ARG A 290 3.35 -17.05 20.17
CA ARG A 290 3.78 -15.92 21.01
C ARG A 290 4.16 -14.71 20.17
N VAL A 291 4.71 -14.95 18.98
CA VAL A 291 5.16 -13.92 18.04
C VAL A 291 4.57 -14.19 16.66
N TYR A 292 4.13 -13.11 16.02
CA TYR A 292 3.74 -13.03 14.62
C TYR A 292 4.70 -12.06 13.92
N LEU A 293 5.45 -12.57 12.95
CA LEU A 293 6.42 -11.82 12.17
C LEU A 293 5.92 -11.72 10.72
N LEU A 294 5.78 -10.50 10.22
CA LEU A 294 5.49 -10.24 8.81
C LEU A 294 6.71 -9.58 8.17
N ILE A 295 7.28 -10.19 7.14
CA ILE A 295 8.46 -9.70 6.40
C ILE A 295 8.17 -9.60 4.91
N ASP A 296 8.95 -8.81 4.18
CA ASP A 296 8.90 -8.79 2.73
C ASP A 296 9.70 -9.95 2.10
N ASP A 297 9.37 -10.31 0.87
CA ASP A 297 10.04 -11.39 0.11
C ASP A 297 11.49 -11.09 -0.31
N ASP A 298 11.95 -9.86 -0.13
CA ASP A 298 13.34 -9.44 -0.26
C ASP A 298 14.04 -9.21 1.10
N THR A 299 13.40 -9.65 2.20
CA THR A 299 14.02 -9.63 3.54
C THR A 299 14.83 -10.90 3.79
N PHE A 300 16.03 -10.74 4.35
CA PHE A 300 16.86 -11.85 4.84
C PHE A 300 16.71 -11.99 6.36
N LEU A 301 16.47 -13.21 6.85
CA LEU A 301 16.33 -13.48 8.27
C LEU A 301 17.50 -14.30 8.81
N PHE A 302 18.24 -13.73 9.76
CA PHE A 302 19.22 -14.47 10.57
C PHE A 302 18.49 -15.27 11.65
N VAL A 303 17.94 -16.43 11.28
CA VAL A 303 17.11 -17.27 12.17
C VAL A 303 17.85 -17.64 13.45
N ASP A 304 19.12 -17.96 13.36
CA ASP A 304 19.96 -18.33 14.51
C ASP A 304 20.06 -17.17 15.50
N ASN A 305 20.18 -15.94 15.00
CA ASN A 305 20.25 -14.74 15.82
C ASN A 305 18.90 -14.40 16.43
N LEU A 306 17.81 -14.63 15.70
CA LEU A 306 16.45 -14.50 16.24
C LEU A 306 16.24 -15.48 17.39
N VAL A 307 16.60 -16.76 17.21
CA VAL A 307 16.51 -17.79 18.24
C VAL A 307 17.39 -17.43 19.44
N HIS A 308 18.65 -17.04 19.20
CA HIS A 308 19.58 -16.66 20.25
C HIS A 308 19.04 -15.46 21.06
N ALA A 309 18.54 -14.42 20.39
CA ALA A 309 17.97 -13.23 21.04
C ALA A 309 16.71 -13.55 21.87
N LEU A 310 15.94 -14.56 21.48
CA LEU A 310 14.77 -15.01 22.23
C LEU A 310 15.14 -15.92 23.42
N GLN A 311 16.28 -16.61 23.37
CA GLN A 311 16.70 -17.57 24.41
C GLN A 311 17.62 -16.99 25.47
N HIS A 312 18.67 -16.27 25.08
CA HIS A 312 19.87 -16.10 25.91
C HIS A 312 20.10 -14.69 26.42
N ASP A 313 19.68 -13.68 25.69
CA ASP A 313 19.92 -12.31 26.14
C ASP A 313 18.94 -12.02 27.27
N LYS A 314 19.40 -12.01 28.53
CA LYS A 314 18.54 -11.81 29.70
C LYS A 314 17.75 -10.50 29.65
N ALA A 315 18.34 -9.44 29.10
CA ALA A 315 17.64 -8.16 28.95
C ALA A 315 16.57 -8.25 27.85
N LEU A 316 16.85 -9.01 26.78
CA LEU A 316 15.87 -9.24 25.74
C LEU A 316 14.86 -10.30 26.12
N SER A 317 15.21 -11.33 26.87
CA SER A 317 14.33 -12.38 27.32
C SER A 317 13.45 -11.87 28.44
N GLU A 318 13.91 -10.98 29.33
CA GLU A 318 13.06 -10.22 30.25
C GLU A 318 12.19 -9.22 29.50
N PHE A 319 12.74 -8.47 28.53
CA PHE A 319 11.95 -7.58 27.68
C PHE A 319 10.88 -8.35 26.92
N TRP A 320 11.22 -9.49 26.32
CA TRP A 320 10.31 -10.36 25.58
C TRP A 320 9.32 -11.03 26.53
N PHE A 321 9.76 -11.51 27.68
CA PHE A 321 8.89 -12.11 28.70
C PHE A 321 7.84 -11.10 29.20
N GLN A 322 8.25 -9.87 29.52
CA GLN A 322 7.32 -8.79 29.87
C GLN A 322 6.49 -8.33 28.67
N ALA A 323 7.11 -8.25 27.49
CA ALA A 323 6.46 -7.91 26.24
C ALA A 323 5.56 -9.02 25.72
N PHE A 324 5.56 -10.23 26.29
CA PHE A 324 4.57 -11.27 26.02
C PHE A 324 3.39 -11.20 26.98
N GLN A 325 3.50 -10.43 28.06
CA GLN A 325 2.38 -10.17 28.99
C GLN A 325 1.59 -8.92 28.59
N ALA A 326 2.22 -7.94 27.94
CA ALA A 326 1.56 -6.75 27.41
C ALA A 326 1.50 -6.77 25.88
N PRO A 327 0.49 -6.15 25.24
CA PRO A 327 0.47 -5.98 23.79
C PRO A 327 1.75 -5.30 23.27
N LEU A 328 2.46 -5.97 22.36
CA LEU A 328 3.67 -5.47 21.71
C LEU A 328 3.50 -5.41 20.19
N TYR A 329 3.91 -4.27 19.64
CA TYR A 329 4.10 -4.04 18.21
C TYR A 329 5.41 -3.31 17.95
N GLY A 330 6.24 -3.81 17.05
CA GLY A 330 7.40 -3.04 16.60
C GLY A 330 8.20 -3.66 15.46
N GLY A 331 9.40 -3.12 15.29
CA GLY A 331 10.31 -3.35 14.17
C GLY A 331 11.24 -2.16 14.02
N ARG A 332 11.82 -1.94 12.83
CA ARG A 332 12.54 -0.69 12.54
C ARG A 332 11.52 0.44 12.44
N LEU A 333 11.60 1.39 13.37
CA LEU A 333 10.62 2.46 13.50
C LEU A 333 10.93 3.65 12.61
N PHE A 334 9.96 4.06 11.77
CA PHE A 334 10.00 5.26 10.94
C PHE A 334 8.91 6.25 11.34
N LEU A 335 9.08 7.53 11.03
CA LEU A 335 8.05 8.54 11.25
C LEU A 335 6.95 8.40 10.19
N MET A 336 5.70 8.29 10.65
CA MET A 336 4.54 8.21 9.77
C MET A 336 4.35 9.52 9.01
N VAL A 337 4.08 9.43 7.71
CA VAL A 337 3.84 10.59 6.81
C VAL A 337 2.76 10.22 5.79
N LYS A 338 2.00 11.19 5.29
CA LYS A 338 0.94 11.00 4.28
C LYS A 338 -0.06 9.87 4.59
N CYS A 339 -0.30 9.60 5.87
CA CYS A 339 -1.30 8.67 6.38
C CYS A 339 -2.12 9.43 7.42
N MET A 340 -3.45 9.34 7.38
CA MET A 340 -4.34 10.03 8.33
C MET A 340 -4.09 11.56 8.45
N GLY A 341 -3.56 12.20 7.41
CA GLY A 341 -3.23 13.63 7.42
C GLY A 341 -1.89 14.00 8.08
N TYR A 342 -1.07 13.03 8.50
CA TYR A 342 0.25 13.33 9.07
C TYR A 342 1.20 13.97 8.04
N ALA A 343 1.72 15.16 8.37
CA ALA A 343 2.57 15.97 7.50
C ALA A 343 4.04 15.54 7.52
N HIS A 344 4.77 15.81 6.45
CA HIS A 344 6.23 15.62 6.42
C HIS A 344 6.95 16.55 7.40
N GLY A 345 8.08 16.09 7.93
CA GLY A 345 8.96 16.91 8.80
C GLY A 345 8.47 17.07 10.23
N ASN A 346 7.23 16.67 10.56
CA ASN A 346 6.75 16.73 11.93
C ASN A 346 7.30 15.56 12.76
N ARG A 347 8.23 15.87 13.68
CA ARG A 347 8.84 14.89 14.59
C ARG A 347 7.88 14.34 15.65
N SER A 348 6.72 14.99 15.85
CA SER A 348 5.68 14.50 16.75
C SER A 348 4.77 13.46 16.11
N ASN A 349 4.96 13.14 14.82
CA ASN A 349 4.17 12.11 14.16
C ASN A 349 4.37 10.76 14.85
N PRO A 350 3.33 9.91 14.89
CA PRO A 350 3.47 8.55 15.37
C PRO A 350 4.51 7.82 14.52
N LYS A 351 5.11 6.79 15.10
CA LYS A 351 6.05 5.94 14.37
C LYS A 351 5.32 4.73 13.77
N PHE A 352 5.98 3.98 12.92
CA PHE A 352 5.48 2.69 12.45
C PHE A 352 6.67 1.76 12.18
N ALA A 353 6.47 0.45 12.34
CA ALA A 353 7.44 -0.56 11.97
C ALA A 353 7.42 -0.73 10.44
N HIS A 354 8.57 -0.55 9.78
CA HIS A 354 8.69 -0.65 8.33
C HIS A 354 8.65 -2.10 7.84
N GLY A 355 7.86 -2.36 6.79
CA GLY A 355 7.62 -3.70 6.25
C GLY A 355 8.89 -4.47 5.87
N GLY A 356 9.80 -3.83 5.11
CA GLY A 356 11.04 -4.47 4.63
C GLY A 356 12.06 -4.78 5.73
N SER A 357 11.90 -4.21 6.93
CA SER A 357 12.73 -4.55 8.09
C SER A 357 12.07 -5.58 9.00
N GLY A 358 10.84 -6.00 8.67
CA GLY A 358 10.00 -6.87 9.48
C GLY A 358 9.11 -6.11 10.47
N ILE A 359 7.85 -6.56 10.53
CA ILE A 359 6.86 -6.16 11.53
C ILE A 359 6.68 -7.31 12.50
N VAL A 360 6.85 -7.03 13.79
CA VAL A 360 6.64 -7.98 14.87
C VAL A 360 5.43 -7.55 15.67
N VAL A 361 4.52 -8.50 15.87
CA VAL A 361 3.36 -8.38 16.76
C VAL A 361 3.37 -9.57 17.70
N ASN A 362 3.21 -9.37 18.99
CA ASN A 362 3.07 -10.51 19.90
C ASN A 362 1.62 -11.03 19.96
N HIS A 363 1.41 -12.13 20.68
CA HIS A 363 0.08 -12.71 20.87
C HIS A 363 -0.94 -11.72 21.43
N ALA A 364 -0.62 -11.04 22.53
CA ALA A 364 -1.55 -10.11 23.20
C ALA A 364 -1.94 -8.92 22.30
N ALA A 365 -1.03 -8.42 21.46
CA ALA A 365 -1.36 -7.38 20.48
C ALA A 365 -2.18 -7.93 19.32
N MET A 366 -1.96 -9.19 18.89
CA MET A 366 -2.83 -9.81 17.89
C MET A 366 -4.22 -10.08 18.43
N GLU A 367 -4.39 -10.51 19.68
CA GLU A 367 -5.69 -10.64 20.34
C GLU A 367 -6.44 -9.30 20.36
N ALA A 368 -5.75 -8.21 20.69
CA ALA A 368 -6.33 -6.88 20.68
C ALA A 368 -6.62 -6.37 19.24
N LEU A 369 -5.75 -6.70 18.27
CA LEU A 369 -5.85 -6.22 16.89
C LEU A 369 -6.92 -6.96 16.08
N ALA A 370 -6.96 -8.29 16.18
CA ALA A 370 -7.70 -9.16 15.27
C ALA A 370 -9.18 -8.78 15.10
N PRO A 371 -9.95 -8.47 16.17
CA PRO A 371 -11.34 -8.06 16.05
C PRO A 371 -11.55 -6.78 15.22
N HIS A 372 -10.53 -5.92 15.14
CA HIS A 372 -10.59 -4.63 14.46
C HIS A 372 -10.02 -4.65 13.03
N ILE A 373 -9.36 -5.74 12.63
CA ILE A 373 -8.75 -5.84 11.30
C ILE A 373 -9.79 -5.62 10.19
N PRO A 374 -10.99 -6.22 10.21
CA PRO A 374 -11.97 -6.00 9.15
C PRO A 374 -12.30 -4.51 8.94
N GLU A 375 -12.52 -3.75 10.01
CA GLU A 375 -12.83 -2.31 9.92
C GLU A 375 -11.64 -1.52 9.38
N CYS A 376 -10.43 -1.86 9.82
CA CYS A 376 -9.21 -1.21 9.36
C CYS A 376 -8.94 -1.48 7.86
N VAL A 377 -9.17 -2.71 7.39
CA VAL A 377 -9.08 -3.08 5.97
C VAL A 377 -10.07 -2.29 5.13
N ARG A 378 -11.26 -1.99 5.66
CA ARG A 378 -12.26 -1.16 4.97
C ARG A 378 -11.86 0.32 4.94
N ASP A 379 -11.44 0.87 6.08
CA ASP A 379 -11.40 2.32 6.30
C ASP A 379 -10.06 2.97 5.91
N LEU A 380 -8.94 2.28 6.16
CA LEU A 380 -7.59 2.86 6.05
C LEU A 380 -7.01 2.96 4.63
N PRO A 381 -7.34 2.08 3.65
CA PRO A 381 -6.77 2.15 2.30
C PRO A 381 -6.94 3.50 1.58
N SER A 382 -7.98 4.25 1.92
CA SER A 382 -8.27 5.57 1.36
C SER A 382 -7.48 6.72 2.02
N ARG A 383 -6.91 6.47 3.20
CA ARG A 383 -6.26 7.48 4.06
C ARG A 383 -4.77 7.27 4.25
N CYS A 384 -4.25 6.09 3.90
CA CYS A 384 -2.87 5.70 4.08
C CYS A 384 -2.35 4.98 2.84
N TYR A 385 -1.20 5.43 2.33
CA TYR A 385 -0.62 4.91 1.09
C TYR A 385 0.23 3.64 1.29
N ALA A 386 0.62 3.32 2.53
CA ALA A 386 1.51 2.20 2.88
C ALA A 386 0.85 1.28 3.91
N GLY A 387 0.98 -0.03 3.72
CA GLY A 387 0.27 -1.04 4.50
C GLY A 387 0.82 -1.21 5.92
N ASP A 388 2.12 -1.04 6.10
CA ASP A 388 2.77 -1.05 7.40
C ASP A 388 2.33 0.13 8.30
N MET A 389 2.09 1.31 7.72
CA MET A 389 1.43 2.43 8.40
C MET A 389 -0.02 2.09 8.78
N GLN A 390 -0.77 1.36 7.93
CA GLN A 390 -2.14 0.95 8.25
C GLN A 390 -2.16 0.02 9.49
N VAL A 391 -1.20 -0.90 9.59
CA VAL A 391 -1.04 -1.75 10.79
C VAL A 391 -0.82 -0.90 12.04
N ALA A 392 0.11 0.06 11.98
CA ALA A 392 0.41 0.94 13.11
C ALA A 392 -0.79 1.80 13.54
N VAL A 393 -1.55 2.32 12.57
CA VAL A 393 -2.77 3.11 12.84
C VAL A 393 -3.85 2.23 13.46
N CYS A 394 -4.07 1.03 12.93
CA CYS A 394 -5.11 0.12 13.44
C CYS A 394 -4.83 -0.27 14.89
N LEU A 395 -3.59 -0.67 15.19
CA LEU A 395 -3.15 -1.00 16.55
C LEU A 395 -3.34 0.16 17.52
N ALA A 396 -2.90 1.37 17.13
CA ALA A 396 -2.97 2.53 18.01
C ALA A 396 -4.40 3.05 18.22
N GLN A 397 -5.19 3.15 17.14
CA GLN A 397 -6.50 3.83 17.20
C GLN A 397 -7.67 2.90 17.50
N ARG A 398 -7.56 1.59 17.17
CA ARG A 398 -8.65 0.64 17.37
C ARG A 398 -8.34 -0.33 18.50
N ALA A 399 -7.14 -0.90 18.51
CA ALA A 399 -6.75 -1.91 19.48
C ALA A 399 -6.15 -1.35 20.79
N ASN A 400 -5.95 -0.03 20.88
CA ASN A 400 -5.30 0.64 22.02
C ASN A 400 -3.91 0.03 22.37
N VAL A 401 -3.20 -0.49 21.37
CA VAL A 401 -1.86 -1.07 21.54
C VAL A 401 -0.83 0.05 21.39
N PRO A 402 -0.06 0.38 22.44
CA PRO A 402 0.94 1.42 22.34
C PRO A 402 2.08 0.99 21.43
N GLN A 403 2.56 1.94 20.62
CA GLN A 403 3.78 1.70 19.86
C GLN A 403 4.98 1.65 20.81
N VAL A 404 5.87 0.68 20.60
CA VAL A 404 7.10 0.61 21.40
C VAL A 404 7.91 1.88 21.12
N LYS A 405 8.12 2.70 22.16
CA LYS A 405 8.84 3.98 22.05
C LYS A 405 10.35 3.78 21.92
N LYS A 406 10.86 2.69 22.46
CA LYS A 406 12.26 2.27 22.37
C LYS A 406 12.45 1.40 21.14
N LEU A 407 13.60 1.54 20.50
CA LEU A 407 13.96 0.64 19.41
C LEU A 407 14.05 -0.77 19.99
N LEU A 408 13.38 -1.70 19.32
CA LEU A 408 13.61 -3.11 19.60
C LEU A 408 15.09 -3.41 19.28
N PRO A 409 15.74 -4.29 20.05
CA PRO A 409 17.12 -4.68 19.79
C PRO A 409 17.32 -5.20 18.37
N PHE A 410 16.30 -5.84 17.80
CA PHE A 410 16.28 -6.24 16.41
C PHE A 410 15.96 -5.02 15.54
N GLN A 411 17.00 -4.46 14.94
CA GLN A 411 16.86 -3.58 13.80
C GLN A 411 17.34 -4.38 12.61
N GLY A 412 16.42 -4.83 11.75
CA GLY A 412 16.72 -5.69 10.59
C GLY A 412 17.72 -5.09 9.58
N GLU A 413 18.16 -3.85 9.77
CA GLU A 413 19.14 -3.15 8.91
C GLU A 413 20.51 -2.95 9.59
N HIS A 414 20.71 -3.39 10.83
CA HIS A 414 21.99 -3.14 11.50
C HIS A 414 23.02 -4.22 11.11
N LEU A 415 24.04 -3.82 10.35
CA LEU A 415 25.15 -4.67 9.87
C LEU A 415 25.80 -5.53 10.96
N SER A 416 25.77 -5.09 12.22
CA SER A 416 26.33 -5.89 13.34
C SER A 416 25.66 -7.25 13.48
N TRP A 417 24.40 -7.43 13.07
CA TRP A 417 23.75 -8.74 13.13
C TRP A 417 24.37 -9.76 12.17
N ALA A 418 24.90 -9.32 11.01
CA ALA A 418 25.67 -10.19 10.14
C ALA A 418 27.04 -10.57 10.76
N LEU A 419 27.54 -9.77 11.70
CA LEU A 419 28.81 -10.00 12.41
C LEU A 419 28.62 -10.83 13.69
N LEU A 420 27.43 -10.83 14.27
CA LEU A 420 27.02 -11.72 15.35
C LEU A 420 26.67 -13.09 14.75
N GLY A 421 27.66 -13.79 14.19
CA GLY A 421 27.55 -15.23 14.03
C GLY A 421 27.44 -15.91 15.40
N PRO A 422 27.05 -17.20 15.48
CA PRO A 422 27.17 -17.94 16.73
C PRO A 422 28.60 -17.75 17.28
N PRO A 423 28.76 -17.47 18.59
CA PRO A 423 30.09 -17.29 19.16
C PRO A 423 30.93 -18.50 18.78
N ALA A 424 32.14 -18.26 18.28
CA ALA A 424 33.09 -19.34 18.01
C ALA A 424 33.26 -20.10 19.32
N SER A 425 32.66 -21.28 19.41
CA SER A 425 32.74 -22.14 20.59
C SER A 425 34.22 -22.43 20.85
N SER A 426 34.74 -21.77 21.89
CA SER A 426 36.09 -21.93 22.44
C SER A 426 36.30 -23.33 22.99
#